data_AF-A0A661JVE5-F1
#
_entry.id   AF-A0A661JVE5-F1
#
_cell.length_a   1.000
_cell.length_b   1.000
_cell.length_c   1.000
_cell.angle_alpha   90.00
_cell.angle_beta   90.00
_cell.angle_gamma   90.00
#
_symmetry.space_group_name_H-M   'P 1'
#
loop_
_entity.id
_entity.type
_entity.pdbx_description
1 polymer ?
#
loop_
_entity_poly.entity_id
_entity_poly.type
_entity_poly.pdbx_seq_one_letter_code
_entity_poly.pdbx_strand_id
1 'polypeptide(L)'
;MKIKLMLFLVLSVFLFCSSTWALDLGNNITIYDNRSSGTGWFAGSQANPHEDQEVEPGMQTGQVWDLEGFFLDGTTLAVVGGFDFEDGYGGYDSGDIFIDTDGVVKYGTDAELGQMSGDGITTISNVYGYEYVLDLDFDSMTYSVLQLSSDSFLSVYFDENEGSNPWRYKEGGSKVSGWQGKSFEFYKEGLGDSEVADLLGGSHYAFAVDLGFLPEGTEFISHFTIECGNDNLMGQGTIPAPEPATMLLVGTGLIGLAGLVRRKVKTHKSS
;
A
#
# COMPACT_ATOMS: atom_id res chain seq x y z
N MET A 1 -49.18 2.75 27.10
CA MET A 1 -48.88 2.95 25.66
C MET A 1 -47.61 3.78 25.43
N LYS A 2 -47.40 4.90 26.16
CA LYS A 2 -46.23 5.79 25.98
C LYS A 2 -44.84 5.15 26.20
N ILE A 3 -44.69 4.26 27.19
CA ILE A 3 -43.40 3.58 27.47
C ILE A 3 -42.99 2.61 26.36
N LYS A 4 -43.94 1.88 25.75
CA LYS A 4 -43.64 0.95 24.64
C LYS A 4 -43.21 1.68 23.37
N LEU A 5 -43.82 2.84 23.08
CA LEU A 5 -43.44 3.68 21.94
C LEU A 5 -42.05 4.29 22.14
N MET A 6 -41.73 4.73 23.37
CA MET A 6 -40.43 5.30 23.70
C MET A 6 -39.30 4.25 23.67
N LEU A 7 -39.57 3.01 24.12
CA LEU A 7 -38.61 1.91 24.02
C LEU A 7 -38.33 1.53 22.56
N PHE A 8 -39.36 1.54 21.70
CA PHE A 8 -39.21 1.27 20.27
C PHE A 8 -38.37 2.35 19.58
N LEU A 9 -38.56 3.62 19.95
CA LEU A 9 -37.80 4.75 19.40
C LEU A 9 -36.33 4.70 19.83
N VAL A 10 -36.02 4.34 21.07
CA VAL A 10 -34.64 4.16 21.54
C VAL A 10 -33.96 2.98 20.84
N LEU A 11 -34.65 1.85 20.65
CA LEU A 11 -34.10 0.70 19.92
C LEU A 11 -33.86 1.02 18.44
N SER A 12 -34.70 1.87 17.85
CA SER A 12 -34.55 2.33 16.46
C SER A 12 -33.31 3.20 16.29
N VAL A 13 -33.01 4.09 17.24
CA VAL A 13 -31.81 4.96 17.19
C VAL A 13 -30.52 4.14 17.22
N PHE A 14 -30.46 3.04 17.97
CA PHE A 14 -29.29 2.15 17.96
C PHE A 14 -29.15 1.31 16.68
N LEU A 15 -30.23 1.10 15.91
CA LEU A 15 -30.19 0.38 14.63
C LEU A 15 -29.73 1.25 13.45
N PHE A 16 -29.69 2.58 13.62
CA PHE A 16 -29.23 3.53 12.60
C PHE A 16 -27.85 4.13 12.89
N CYS A 17 -27.19 3.72 13.98
CA CYS A 17 -25.75 3.95 14.12
C CYS A 17 -25.02 2.91 13.27
N SER A 18 -24.90 3.17 11.96
CA SER A 18 -23.87 2.56 11.15
C SER A 18 -22.53 2.96 11.75
N SER A 19 -21.90 2.05 12.48
CA SER A 19 -20.48 2.15 12.81
C SER A 19 -19.71 2.22 11.50
N THR A 20 -19.20 3.39 11.15
CA THR A 20 -18.14 3.54 10.15
C THR A 20 -16.91 2.89 10.77
N TRP A 21 -16.58 1.69 10.31
CA TRP A 21 -15.35 1.03 10.70
C TRP A 21 -14.25 1.62 9.82
N ALA A 22 -13.21 2.15 10.45
CA ALA A 22 -12.00 2.52 9.72
C ALA A 22 -11.52 1.32 8.91
N LEU A 23 -10.96 1.60 7.73
CA LEU A 23 -10.37 0.57 6.90
C LEU A 23 -9.17 0.00 7.67
N ASP A 24 -9.14 -1.32 7.83
CA ASP A 24 -8.00 -1.98 8.47
C ASP A 24 -6.87 -2.05 7.43
N LEU A 25 -6.03 -1.02 7.43
CA LEU A 25 -4.93 -0.85 6.49
C LEU A 25 -3.66 -1.59 6.95
N GLY A 26 -3.59 -2.01 8.21
CA GLY A 26 -2.37 -2.56 8.81
C GLY A 26 -1.37 -1.47 9.23
N ASN A 27 -0.09 -1.77 9.10
CA ASN A 27 0.98 -0.85 9.51
C ASN A 27 1.32 0.11 8.38
N ASN A 28 1.42 1.41 8.67
CA ASN A 28 2.00 2.37 7.74
C ASN A 28 3.50 2.05 7.55
N ILE A 29 3.89 1.72 6.33
CA ILE A 29 5.26 1.38 5.93
C ILE A 29 5.88 2.46 5.02
N THR A 30 5.23 3.61 4.91
CA THR A 30 5.66 4.72 4.06
C THR A 30 7.01 5.27 4.53
N ILE A 31 7.92 5.49 3.59
CA ILE A 31 9.25 6.02 3.82
C ILE A 31 9.48 7.26 2.98
N TYR A 32 10.46 8.07 3.41
CA TYR A 32 10.90 9.24 2.65
C TYR A 32 11.36 8.84 1.25
N ASP A 33 10.83 9.53 0.26
CA ASP A 33 11.01 9.27 -1.17
C ASP A 33 12.34 9.80 -1.75
N ASN A 34 13.23 10.33 -0.91
CA ASN A 34 14.51 10.91 -1.30
C ASN A 34 14.40 12.17 -2.19
N ARG A 35 13.29 12.93 -2.07
CA ARG A 35 13.10 14.21 -2.74
C ARG A 35 12.40 15.22 -1.83
N SER A 36 13.06 16.37 -1.60
CA SER A 36 12.56 17.40 -0.68
C SER A 36 13.32 18.70 -0.89
N SER A 37 12.67 19.83 -0.62
CA SER A 37 13.37 21.14 -0.52
C SER A 37 13.72 21.53 0.92
N GLY A 38 13.27 20.75 1.90
CA GLY A 38 13.42 21.03 3.33
C GLY A 38 12.52 22.15 3.87
N THR A 39 11.62 22.73 3.08
CA THR A 39 10.63 23.72 3.54
C THR A 39 9.32 23.62 2.76
N GLY A 40 8.20 23.96 3.41
CA GLY A 40 6.91 24.07 2.73
C GLY A 40 6.14 22.76 2.73
N TRP A 41 5.46 22.46 1.62
CA TRP A 41 4.57 21.32 1.49
C TRP A 41 5.32 20.04 1.11
N PHE A 42 6.57 20.18 0.64
CA PHE A 42 7.54 19.12 0.30
C PHE A 42 8.72 19.13 1.28
N ALA A 43 8.38 18.89 2.55
CA ALA A 43 9.30 18.97 3.70
C ALA A 43 9.67 17.58 4.25
N GLY A 44 9.41 16.53 3.48
CA GLY A 44 9.79 15.17 3.80
C GLY A 44 11.27 15.02 4.12
N SER A 45 11.57 14.07 4.99
CA SER A 45 12.92 13.72 5.37
C SER A 45 12.97 12.29 5.91
N GLN A 46 14.14 11.66 5.91
CA GLN A 46 14.31 10.32 6.51
C GLN A 46 13.76 10.20 7.95
N ALA A 47 13.81 11.29 8.72
CA ALA A 47 13.35 11.30 10.11
C ALA A 47 11.84 11.58 10.24
N ASN A 48 11.23 12.12 9.20
CA ASN A 48 9.80 12.38 9.12
C ASN A 48 9.40 12.42 7.63
N PRO A 49 8.98 11.28 7.08
CA PRO A 49 8.68 11.13 5.65
C PRO A 49 7.74 12.21 5.12
N HIS A 50 6.69 12.56 5.89
CA HIS A 50 5.71 13.59 5.54
C HIS A 50 5.19 13.49 4.09
N GLU A 51 4.67 12.33 3.69
CA GLU A 51 3.97 12.18 2.40
C GLU A 51 2.51 12.68 2.46
N ASP A 52 1.92 12.82 3.65
CA ASP A 52 0.56 13.39 3.83
C ASP A 52 0.55 14.90 3.52
N GLN A 53 -0.33 15.34 2.63
CA GLN A 53 -0.43 16.73 2.15
C GLN A 53 0.83 17.19 1.39
N GLU A 54 1.50 16.26 0.71
CA GLU A 54 2.73 16.50 -0.02
C GLU A 54 2.55 16.28 -1.53
N VAL A 55 3.42 16.93 -2.31
CA VAL A 55 3.69 16.60 -3.71
C VAL A 55 5.11 17.04 -4.01
N GLU A 56 5.69 16.49 -5.07
CA GLU A 56 7.07 16.69 -5.45
C GLU A 56 7.44 18.17 -5.74
N PRO A 57 8.69 18.61 -5.54
CA PRO A 57 9.11 19.99 -5.76
C PRO A 57 8.84 20.47 -7.19
N GLY A 58 8.02 21.52 -7.33
CA GLY A 58 7.63 22.09 -8.63
C GLY A 58 6.27 21.62 -9.14
N MET A 59 5.62 20.72 -8.41
CA MET A 59 4.41 20.04 -8.88
C MET A 59 3.09 20.72 -8.54
N GLN A 60 2.03 20.28 -9.22
CA GLN A 60 0.67 20.71 -8.93
C GLN A 60 0.28 20.18 -7.56
N THR A 61 -0.18 21.08 -6.70
CA THR A 61 -0.54 20.74 -5.32
C THR A 61 -2.01 20.39 -5.18
N GLY A 62 -2.32 19.71 -4.07
CA GLY A 62 -3.67 19.53 -3.56
C GLY A 62 -4.12 18.08 -3.66
N GLN A 63 -5.18 17.75 -2.92
CA GLN A 63 -5.58 16.38 -2.65
C GLN A 63 -5.65 15.47 -3.88
N VAL A 64 -6.15 15.99 -4.99
CA VAL A 64 -6.32 15.23 -6.24
C VAL A 64 -5.00 14.74 -6.87
N TRP A 65 -3.85 15.16 -6.35
CA TRP A 65 -2.52 14.77 -6.81
C TRP A 65 -1.68 14.05 -5.75
N ASP A 66 -2.20 13.94 -4.54
CA ASP A 66 -1.47 13.55 -3.33
C ASP A 66 -1.49 12.03 -3.17
N LEU A 67 -0.32 11.40 -3.12
CA LEU A 67 -0.09 9.99 -2.80
C LEU A 67 0.47 9.90 -1.38
N GLU A 68 -0.31 9.35 -0.46
CA GLU A 68 -0.10 9.65 0.95
C GLU A 68 0.47 8.49 1.77
N GLY A 69 0.23 7.24 1.35
CA GLY A 69 0.69 6.13 2.17
C GLY A 69 0.61 4.73 1.58
N PHE A 70 1.67 3.97 1.87
CA PHE A 70 1.67 2.51 1.83
C PHE A 70 1.38 1.93 3.21
N PHE A 71 0.49 0.95 3.24
CA PHE A 71 0.17 0.20 4.45
C PHE A 71 0.24 -1.31 4.20
N LEU A 72 0.70 -2.06 5.19
CA LEU A 72 0.88 -3.51 5.10
C LEU A 72 0.13 -4.22 6.25
N ASP A 73 -0.85 -5.04 5.89
CA ASP A 73 -1.50 -6.02 6.77
C ASP A 73 -1.28 -7.45 6.25
N GLY A 74 -0.52 -8.25 6.97
CA GLY A 74 -0.11 -9.56 6.47
C GLY A 74 0.68 -9.42 5.15
N THR A 75 0.14 -9.99 4.07
CA THR A 75 0.69 -9.82 2.70
C THR A 75 -0.07 -8.77 1.89
N THR A 76 -1.13 -8.18 2.42
CA THR A 76 -1.94 -7.18 1.73
C THR A 76 -1.26 -5.82 1.80
N LEU A 77 -0.80 -5.33 0.66
CA LEU A 77 -0.24 -3.99 0.49
C LEU A 77 -1.35 -3.05 0.01
N ALA A 78 -1.68 -2.04 0.81
CA ALA A 78 -2.63 -1.00 0.48
C ALA A 78 -1.91 0.29 0.10
N VAL A 79 -2.45 0.99 -0.89
CA VAL A 79 -2.08 2.34 -1.31
C VAL A 79 -3.23 3.27 -0.99
N VAL A 80 -2.91 4.42 -0.39
CA VAL A 80 -3.86 5.49 -0.10
C VAL A 80 -3.35 6.79 -0.70
N GLY A 81 -4.27 7.58 -1.23
CA GLY A 81 -4.01 8.93 -1.70
C GLY A 81 -5.30 9.67 -1.99
N GLY A 82 -5.20 10.95 -2.28
CA GLY A 82 -6.32 11.74 -2.78
C GLY A 82 -6.51 11.68 -4.30
N PHE A 83 -5.54 11.12 -5.02
CA PHE A 83 -5.64 10.82 -6.46
C PHE A 83 -6.66 9.70 -6.73
N ASP A 84 -7.52 9.89 -7.73
CA ASP A 84 -8.49 8.87 -8.15
C ASP A 84 -7.76 7.79 -8.95
N PHE A 85 -7.50 6.63 -8.33
CA PHE A 85 -6.65 5.64 -8.99
C PHE A 85 -7.31 4.95 -10.20
N GLU A 86 -8.64 4.94 -10.27
CA GLU A 86 -9.41 4.31 -11.36
C GLU A 86 -9.57 5.26 -12.54
N ASP A 87 -10.10 6.47 -12.29
CA ASP A 87 -10.43 7.43 -13.34
C ASP A 87 -9.27 8.40 -13.67
N GLY A 88 -8.24 8.42 -12.82
CA GLY A 88 -7.14 9.37 -12.92
C GLY A 88 -7.54 10.82 -12.66
N TYR A 89 -6.64 11.75 -12.98
CA TYR A 89 -6.95 13.18 -12.91
C TYR A 89 -6.14 13.98 -13.93
N GLY A 90 -6.76 15.01 -14.52
CA GLY A 90 -6.07 15.88 -15.48
C GLY A 90 -5.67 15.20 -16.80
N GLY A 91 -6.18 14.00 -17.08
CA GLY A 91 -5.78 13.18 -18.22
C GLY A 91 -4.51 12.36 -17.99
N TYR A 92 -4.14 12.17 -16.72
CA TYR A 92 -3.05 11.30 -16.27
C TYR A 92 -3.62 10.12 -15.50
N ASP A 93 -3.05 8.95 -15.75
CA ASP A 93 -3.50 7.69 -15.15
C ASP A 93 -2.58 7.23 -14.00
N SER A 94 -3.08 6.29 -13.18
CA SER A 94 -2.30 5.56 -12.18
C SER A 94 -1.18 4.71 -12.81
N GLY A 95 -0.10 4.53 -12.05
CA GLY A 95 1.01 3.66 -12.41
C GLY A 95 0.86 2.21 -11.97
N ASP A 96 1.99 1.51 -12.00
CA ASP A 96 2.16 0.16 -11.48
C ASP A 96 2.90 0.18 -10.14
N ILE A 97 2.82 -0.92 -9.37
CA ILE A 97 3.64 -1.06 -8.16
C ILE A 97 4.93 -1.80 -8.48
N PHE A 98 6.06 -1.14 -8.28
CA PHE A 98 7.39 -1.72 -8.45
C PHE A 98 7.95 -2.17 -7.10
N ILE A 99 8.62 -3.33 -7.08
CA ILE A 99 9.16 -3.94 -5.87
C ILE A 99 10.64 -4.27 -6.04
N ASP A 100 11.45 -3.79 -5.10
CA ASP A 100 12.83 -4.20 -4.86
C ASP A 100 12.89 -5.11 -3.63
N THR A 101 13.72 -6.15 -3.70
CA THR A 101 13.90 -7.15 -2.64
C THR A 101 15.36 -7.36 -2.23
N ASP A 102 16.30 -6.70 -2.89
CA ASP A 102 17.73 -6.83 -2.60
C ASP A 102 18.41 -5.51 -2.18
N GLY A 103 17.66 -4.40 -2.22
CA GLY A 103 18.07 -3.11 -1.66
C GLY A 103 18.93 -2.28 -2.61
N VAL A 104 18.85 -2.53 -3.92
CA VAL A 104 19.62 -1.80 -4.94
C VAL A 104 18.79 -0.78 -5.73
N VAL A 105 17.54 -0.57 -5.34
CA VAL A 105 16.64 0.39 -5.99
C VAL A 105 17.19 1.82 -5.98
N LYS A 106 16.89 2.55 -7.05
CA LYS A 106 17.09 3.99 -7.20
C LYS A 106 15.75 4.69 -7.34
N TYR A 107 15.51 5.68 -6.48
CA TYR A 107 14.27 6.48 -6.43
C TYR A 107 14.61 7.91 -5.97
N GLY A 108 13.68 8.85 -6.17
CA GLY A 108 13.89 10.25 -5.90
C GLY A 108 15.09 10.78 -6.68
N THR A 109 15.96 11.54 -6.01
CA THR A 109 17.17 12.10 -6.65
C THR A 109 18.14 11.05 -7.23
N ASP A 110 18.13 9.81 -6.74
CA ASP A 110 19.01 8.74 -7.26
C ASP A 110 18.46 8.11 -8.55
N ALA A 111 17.17 8.31 -8.85
CA ALA A 111 16.54 7.86 -10.10
C ALA A 111 16.84 8.80 -11.28
N GLU A 112 17.36 10.01 -11.03
CA GLU A 112 17.71 10.98 -12.07
C GLU A 112 18.90 10.47 -12.93
N LEU A 113 18.61 10.11 -14.17
CA LEU A 113 19.55 9.70 -15.20
C LEU A 113 20.27 10.90 -15.83
N GLY A 114 19.72 12.12 -15.73
CA GLY A 114 20.40 13.38 -16.06
C GLY A 114 20.87 13.50 -17.53
N GLN A 115 20.29 12.70 -18.42
CA GLN A 115 20.80 12.48 -19.79
C GLN A 115 19.76 12.50 -20.90
N MET A 116 18.47 12.67 -20.58
CA MET A 116 17.40 12.62 -21.57
C MET A 116 16.84 14.03 -21.79
N SER A 117 16.87 14.50 -23.03
CA SER A 117 16.32 15.81 -23.40
C SER A 117 14.88 15.66 -23.89
N GLY A 118 13.93 16.34 -23.24
CA GLY A 118 12.54 16.42 -23.68
C GLY A 118 11.55 16.26 -22.53
N ASP A 119 10.39 16.89 -22.65
CA ASP A 119 9.26 16.73 -21.72
C ASP A 119 8.31 15.66 -22.26
N GLY A 120 7.83 14.80 -21.37
CA GLY A 120 6.84 13.76 -21.63
C GLY A 120 7.31 12.33 -21.43
N ILE A 121 6.45 11.41 -21.87
CA ILE A 121 6.61 9.97 -21.64
C ILE A 121 7.54 9.35 -22.67
N THR A 122 8.44 8.50 -22.19
CA THR A 122 9.30 7.66 -23.02
C THR A 122 9.43 6.28 -22.40
N THR A 123 10.08 5.36 -23.12
CA THR A 123 10.29 3.99 -22.68
C THR A 123 11.77 3.69 -22.63
N ILE A 124 12.25 3.20 -21.48
CA ILE A 124 13.64 2.83 -21.25
C ILE A 124 13.75 1.41 -20.70
N SER A 125 14.95 0.82 -20.77
CA SER A 125 15.24 -0.43 -20.06
C SER A 125 15.21 -0.23 -18.55
N ASN A 126 14.90 -1.27 -17.78
CA ASN A 126 14.96 -1.25 -16.32
C ASN A 126 16.40 -0.97 -15.84
N VAL A 127 16.62 0.26 -15.40
CA VAL A 127 17.89 0.77 -14.83
C VAL A 127 17.76 1.18 -13.37
N TYR A 128 16.54 1.08 -12.81
CA TYR A 128 16.19 1.53 -11.46
C TYR A 128 16.41 0.46 -10.40
N GLY A 129 16.60 -0.80 -10.78
CA GLY A 129 16.94 -1.87 -9.83
C GLY A 129 15.72 -2.50 -9.15
N TYR A 130 14.54 -2.45 -9.76
CA TYR A 130 13.38 -3.23 -9.30
C TYR A 130 13.42 -4.66 -9.84
N GLU A 131 13.10 -5.65 -9.00
CA GLU A 131 13.02 -7.07 -9.37
C GLU A 131 11.63 -7.50 -9.81
N TYR A 132 10.58 -6.82 -9.33
CA TYR A 132 9.21 -7.16 -9.69
C TYR A 132 8.37 -5.93 -10.00
N VAL A 133 7.32 -6.15 -10.77
CA VAL A 133 6.23 -5.21 -10.97
C VAL A 133 4.90 -5.93 -10.83
N LEU A 134 3.95 -5.27 -10.18
CA LEU A 134 2.53 -5.59 -10.24
C LEU A 134 1.93 -4.68 -11.31
N ASP A 135 1.75 -5.22 -12.51
CA ASP A 135 1.11 -4.56 -13.66
C ASP A 135 -0.39 -4.45 -13.37
N LEU A 136 -0.84 -3.24 -13.01
CA LEU A 136 -2.18 -2.94 -12.53
C LEU A 136 -3.13 -2.59 -13.68
N ASP A 137 -4.35 -3.09 -13.58
CA ASP A 137 -5.45 -2.79 -14.48
C ASP A 137 -6.67 -2.38 -13.65
N PHE A 138 -6.86 -1.07 -13.52
CA PHE A 138 -7.98 -0.49 -12.78
C PHE A 138 -9.33 -0.68 -13.49
N ASP A 139 -9.38 -0.80 -14.82
CA ASP A 139 -10.62 -1.08 -15.55
C ASP A 139 -11.21 -2.45 -15.17
N SER A 140 -10.33 -3.43 -14.98
CA SER A 140 -10.72 -4.78 -14.58
C SER A 140 -10.58 -5.06 -13.08
N MET A 141 -10.00 -4.13 -12.32
CA MET A 141 -9.59 -4.29 -10.92
C MET A 141 -8.75 -5.55 -10.73
N THR A 142 -7.79 -5.78 -11.63
CA THR A 142 -6.87 -6.91 -11.58
C THR A 142 -5.41 -6.49 -11.75
N TYR A 143 -4.50 -7.40 -11.42
CA TYR A 143 -3.07 -7.23 -11.65
C TYR A 143 -2.39 -8.52 -12.05
N SER A 144 -1.22 -8.38 -12.66
CA SER A 144 -0.30 -9.48 -12.96
C SER A 144 1.07 -9.18 -12.40
N VAL A 145 1.74 -10.19 -11.84
CA VAL A 145 3.09 -10.03 -11.30
C VAL A 145 4.11 -10.51 -12.33
N LEU A 146 5.07 -9.66 -12.63
CA LEU A 146 6.21 -9.97 -13.47
C LEU A 146 7.51 -9.79 -12.69
N GLN A 147 8.42 -10.75 -12.86
CA GLN A 147 9.81 -10.59 -12.48
C GLN A 147 10.54 -9.82 -13.58
N LEU A 148 11.04 -8.65 -13.24
CA LEU A 148 11.79 -7.77 -14.11
C LEU A 148 13.22 -8.28 -14.31
N SER A 149 13.82 -7.80 -15.39
CA SER A 149 15.22 -8.00 -15.74
C SER A 149 15.75 -6.73 -16.41
N SER A 150 17.05 -6.67 -16.70
CA SER A 150 17.65 -5.58 -17.48
C SER A 150 17.04 -5.41 -18.87
N ASP A 151 16.41 -6.45 -19.41
CA ASP A 151 15.74 -6.44 -20.72
C ASP A 151 14.25 -6.07 -20.61
N SER A 152 13.77 -5.75 -19.42
CA SER A 152 12.41 -5.23 -19.22
C SER A 152 12.38 -3.75 -19.54
N PHE A 153 11.27 -3.29 -20.11
CA PHE A 153 11.07 -1.91 -20.53
C PHE A 153 10.00 -1.26 -19.67
N LEU A 154 10.27 -0.02 -19.27
CA LEU A 154 9.48 0.78 -18.36
C LEU A 154 9.15 2.12 -19.01
N SER A 155 7.91 2.56 -18.86
CA SER A 155 7.47 3.91 -19.17
C SER A 155 7.85 4.85 -18.05
N VAL A 156 8.44 5.98 -18.43
CA VAL A 156 9.01 6.99 -17.55
C VAL A 156 8.63 8.38 -18.05
N TYR A 157 8.52 9.36 -17.15
CA TYR A 157 8.25 10.76 -17.45
C TYR A 157 9.52 11.60 -17.28
N PHE A 158 9.84 12.42 -18.27
CA PHE A 158 10.91 13.44 -18.21
C PHE A 158 10.32 14.83 -18.39
N ASP A 159 10.96 15.92 -17.98
CA ASP A 159 12.24 16.04 -17.25
C ASP A 159 11.98 16.39 -15.77
N GLU A 160 11.03 17.29 -15.52
CA GLU A 160 10.75 17.88 -14.20
C GLU A 160 10.38 16.84 -13.12
N ASN A 161 9.92 15.65 -13.54
CA ASN A 161 9.50 14.54 -12.68
C ASN A 161 10.34 13.29 -12.81
N GLU A 162 11.60 13.45 -13.23
CA GLU A 162 12.47 12.31 -13.42
C GLU A 162 12.65 11.47 -12.13
N GLY A 163 12.68 12.13 -10.97
CA GLY A 163 12.86 11.49 -9.66
C GLY A 163 11.75 10.54 -9.25
N SER A 164 10.54 10.71 -9.80
CA SER A 164 9.37 9.88 -9.47
C SER A 164 9.27 8.63 -10.34
N ASN A 165 10.22 8.39 -11.25
CA ASN A 165 10.20 7.24 -12.14
C ASN A 165 10.57 5.92 -11.45
N PRO A 166 10.10 4.77 -11.97
CA PRO A 166 9.27 4.58 -13.18
C PRO A 166 7.76 4.59 -12.91
N TRP A 167 6.98 5.04 -13.90
CA TRP A 167 5.52 5.05 -13.79
C TRP A 167 4.85 3.72 -14.13
N ARG A 168 5.24 3.07 -15.24
CA ARG A 168 4.49 1.91 -15.76
C ARG A 168 5.37 0.86 -16.41
N TYR A 169 5.04 -0.41 -16.21
CA TYR A 169 5.63 -1.52 -16.97
C TYR A 169 5.16 -1.48 -18.43
N LYS A 170 6.09 -1.75 -19.36
CA LYS A 170 5.77 -1.79 -20.79
C LYS A 170 5.84 -3.19 -21.37
N GLU A 171 6.99 -3.84 -21.24
CA GLU A 171 7.23 -5.17 -21.79
C GLU A 171 8.50 -5.82 -21.22
N GLY A 172 8.74 -7.11 -21.55
CA GLY A 172 9.89 -7.89 -21.09
C GLY A 172 9.65 -8.60 -19.76
N GLY A 173 10.72 -9.10 -19.14
CA GLY A 173 10.62 -9.84 -17.88
C GLY A 173 9.99 -11.23 -18.01
N SER A 174 9.68 -11.86 -16.87
CA SER A 174 9.09 -13.20 -16.78
C SER A 174 7.88 -13.21 -15.85
N LYS A 175 6.78 -13.81 -16.29
CA LYS A 175 5.56 -13.91 -15.48
C LYS A 175 5.80 -14.77 -14.23
N VAL A 176 5.37 -14.29 -13.07
CA VAL A 176 5.39 -15.08 -11.83
C VAL A 176 4.26 -16.10 -11.87
N SER A 177 4.60 -17.38 -11.70
CA SER A 177 3.65 -18.49 -11.87
C SER A 177 2.50 -18.40 -10.87
N GLY A 178 1.26 -18.42 -11.37
CA GLY A 178 0.05 -18.36 -10.54
C GLY A 178 -0.38 -16.94 -10.15
N TRP A 179 0.31 -15.91 -10.64
CA TRP A 179 0.10 -14.49 -10.31
C TRP A 179 -0.27 -13.66 -11.53
N GLN A 180 -1.24 -14.13 -12.33
CA GLN A 180 -1.73 -13.41 -13.51
C GLN A 180 -3.23 -13.19 -13.37
N GLY A 181 -3.69 -11.97 -13.62
CA GLY A 181 -5.11 -11.59 -13.50
C GLY A 181 -5.66 -11.79 -12.09
N LYS A 182 -4.88 -11.47 -11.06
CA LYS A 182 -5.31 -11.47 -9.66
C LYS A 182 -6.23 -10.29 -9.42
N SER A 183 -7.34 -10.48 -8.72
CA SER A 183 -8.19 -9.36 -8.31
C SER A 183 -7.50 -8.53 -7.24
N PHE A 184 -7.80 -7.23 -7.19
CA PHE A 184 -7.49 -6.41 -6.03
C PHE A 184 -8.20 -6.98 -4.80
N GLU A 185 -7.56 -6.86 -3.63
CA GLU A 185 -8.19 -7.20 -2.35
C GLU A 185 -9.35 -6.24 -2.06
N PHE A 186 -9.17 -4.96 -2.41
CA PHE A 186 -10.25 -3.98 -2.47
C PHE A 186 -9.89 -2.77 -3.36
N TYR A 187 -10.93 -2.03 -3.72
CA TYR A 187 -10.88 -0.63 -4.16
C TYR A 187 -11.96 0.16 -3.39
N LYS A 188 -11.65 1.37 -2.94
CA LYS A 188 -12.50 2.23 -2.11
C LYS A 188 -12.32 3.69 -2.53
N GLU A 189 -13.42 4.42 -2.53
CA GLU A 189 -13.50 5.85 -2.84
C GLU A 189 -14.22 6.60 -1.72
N GLY A 190 -14.01 7.91 -1.64
CA GLY A 190 -14.75 8.79 -0.74
C GLY A 190 -14.48 8.53 0.75
N LEU A 191 -13.29 8.00 1.07
CA LEU A 191 -12.87 7.71 2.45
C LEU A 191 -12.51 9.02 3.16
N GLY A 192 -13.08 9.26 4.34
CA GLY A 192 -12.68 10.40 5.18
C GLY A 192 -11.37 10.16 5.92
N ASP A 193 -10.73 11.23 6.42
CA ASP A 193 -9.44 11.20 7.14
C ASP A 193 -9.37 10.06 8.18
N SER A 194 -10.39 9.97 9.05
CA SER A 194 -10.44 8.96 10.12
C SER A 194 -10.57 7.51 9.63
N GLU A 195 -10.90 7.30 8.36
CA GLU A 195 -11.02 5.97 7.75
C GLU A 195 -9.70 5.49 7.14
N VAL A 196 -8.74 6.40 6.93
CA VAL A 196 -7.43 6.15 6.32
C VAL A 196 -6.29 6.56 7.25
N ALA A 197 -6.34 6.08 8.49
CA ALA A 197 -5.29 6.31 9.50
C ALA A 197 -5.02 7.81 9.80
N ASP A 198 -6.06 8.64 9.74
CA ASP A 198 -6.01 10.08 10.01
C ASP A 198 -5.12 10.87 9.02
N LEU A 199 -4.90 10.35 7.80
CA LEU A 199 -4.38 11.13 6.67
C LEU A 199 -5.31 12.31 6.40
N LEU A 200 -4.73 13.49 6.17
CA LEU A 200 -5.48 14.74 6.01
C LEU A 200 -5.85 14.93 4.55
N GLY A 201 -6.84 15.78 4.27
CA GLY A 201 -7.20 16.11 2.88
C GLY A 201 -8.68 16.00 2.56
N GLY A 202 -9.44 15.37 3.46
CA GLY A 202 -10.88 15.29 3.43
C GLY A 202 -11.39 14.00 2.78
N SER A 203 -11.07 13.76 1.51
CA SER A 203 -11.58 12.62 0.74
C SER A 203 -10.45 11.88 0.06
N HIS A 204 -10.43 10.56 0.23
CA HIS A 204 -9.34 9.69 -0.23
C HIS A 204 -9.87 8.52 -1.04
N TYR A 205 -8.95 7.94 -1.80
CA TYR A 205 -9.09 6.67 -2.49
C TYR A 205 -8.12 5.66 -1.86
N ALA A 206 -8.47 4.39 -1.92
CA ALA A 206 -7.57 3.33 -1.48
C ALA A 206 -7.77 2.06 -2.30
N PHE A 207 -6.67 1.38 -2.64
CA PHE A 207 -6.71 0.05 -3.22
C PHE A 207 -5.69 -0.86 -2.54
N ALA A 208 -5.89 -2.16 -2.65
CA ALA A 208 -4.94 -3.13 -2.11
C ALA A 208 -4.72 -4.35 -2.99
N VAL A 209 -3.52 -4.88 -2.91
CA VAL A 209 -3.03 -6.04 -3.65
C VAL A 209 -2.35 -7.03 -2.69
N ASP A 210 -2.21 -8.28 -3.11
CA ASP A 210 -1.58 -9.33 -2.33
C ASP A 210 -0.12 -9.53 -2.77
N LEU A 211 0.81 -9.40 -1.83
CA LEU A 211 2.24 -9.66 -2.01
C LEU A 211 2.63 -11.09 -1.67
N GLY A 212 1.68 -12.02 -1.51
CA GLY A 212 1.95 -13.42 -1.17
C GLY A 212 2.81 -14.21 -2.18
N PHE A 213 3.22 -13.58 -3.29
CA PHE A 213 4.23 -14.14 -4.19
C PHE A 213 5.64 -14.03 -3.63
N LEU A 214 5.87 -13.04 -2.77
CA LEU A 214 7.12 -12.86 -2.06
C LEU A 214 7.22 -13.90 -0.92
N PRO A 215 8.40 -14.52 -0.75
CA PRO A 215 8.62 -15.40 0.39
C PRO A 215 8.43 -14.71 1.74
N GLU A 216 8.06 -15.51 2.75
CA GLU A 216 8.01 -15.05 4.13
C GLU A 216 9.37 -14.51 4.59
N GLY A 217 9.36 -13.38 5.30
CA GLY A 217 10.56 -12.71 5.78
C GLY A 217 11.32 -11.92 4.70
N THR A 218 10.82 -11.86 3.47
CA THR A 218 11.38 -10.97 2.44
C THR A 218 11.20 -9.51 2.86
N GLU A 219 12.31 -8.82 3.04
CA GLU A 219 12.36 -7.35 3.10
C GLU A 219 12.13 -6.81 1.68
N PHE A 220 11.38 -5.72 1.57
CA PHE A 220 11.09 -5.13 0.27
C PHE A 220 10.95 -3.61 0.35
N ILE A 221 11.20 -2.95 -0.78
CA ILE A 221 10.84 -1.56 -1.04
C ILE A 221 9.79 -1.53 -2.15
N SER A 222 8.67 -0.84 -1.92
CA SER A 222 7.62 -0.59 -2.90
C SER A 222 7.69 0.84 -3.42
N HIS A 223 7.36 1.00 -4.69
CA HIS A 223 7.28 2.29 -5.38
C HIS A 223 5.97 2.36 -6.16
N PHE A 224 5.32 3.52 -6.11
CA PHE A 224 4.16 3.85 -6.94
C PHE A 224 4.16 5.34 -7.30
N THR A 225 3.78 5.66 -8.53
CA THR A 225 3.64 7.04 -9.00
C THR A 225 2.48 7.13 -10.00
N ILE A 226 2.19 8.35 -10.44
CA ILE A 226 1.19 8.70 -11.46
C ILE A 226 1.86 9.09 -12.79
N GLU A 227 1.12 9.13 -13.89
CA GLU A 227 1.68 9.20 -15.24
C GLU A 227 2.62 10.39 -15.49
N CYS A 228 2.30 11.54 -14.92
CA CYS A 228 3.13 12.73 -15.00
C CYS A 228 4.30 12.73 -14.00
N GLY A 229 4.35 11.80 -13.05
CA GLY A 229 5.28 11.80 -11.93
C GLY A 229 5.10 13.00 -11.00
N ASN A 230 3.88 13.55 -10.89
CA ASN A 230 3.62 14.69 -10.02
C ASN A 230 3.81 14.35 -8.52
N ASP A 231 3.80 13.07 -8.19
CA ASP A 231 4.05 12.60 -6.83
C ASP A 231 4.69 11.21 -6.83
N ASN A 232 5.39 10.83 -5.76
CA ASN A 232 6.20 9.63 -5.69
C ASN A 232 6.09 8.94 -4.32
N LEU A 233 5.38 7.82 -4.28
CA LEU A 233 5.16 7.12 -3.04
C LEU A 233 6.13 5.95 -2.87
N MET A 234 6.82 5.93 -1.74
CA MET A 234 7.75 4.86 -1.37
C MET A 234 7.32 4.16 -0.08
N GLY A 235 7.45 2.82 -0.04
CA GLY A 235 7.15 2.01 1.13
C GLY A 235 8.26 1.02 1.43
N GLN A 236 8.54 0.73 2.69
CA GLN A 236 9.52 -0.28 3.10
C GLN A 236 8.93 -1.26 4.12
N GLY A 237 8.79 -2.51 3.70
CA GLY A 237 8.13 -3.54 4.48
C GLY A 237 8.93 -4.82 4.63
N THR A 238 8.36 -5.75 5.39
CA THR A 238 8.83 -7.13 5.45
C THR A 238 7.61 -8.04 5.44
N ILE A 239 7.59 -9.04 4.55
CA ILE A 239 6.52 -10.02 4.53
C ILE A 239 6.51 -10.78 5.86
N PRO A 240 5.46 -10.67 6.67
CA PRO A 240 5.43 -11.30 7.98
C PRO A 240 5.43 -12.81 7.79
N ALA A 241 6.22 -13.50 8.63
CA ALA A 241 6.03 -14.94 8.78
C ALA A 241 4.62 -15.17 9.35
N PRO A 242 3.84 -16.12 8.81
CA PRO A 242 2.54 -16.48 9.36
C PRO A 242 2.71 -16.70 10.84
N GLU A 243 1.89 -16.03 11.65
CA GLU A 243 1.92 -16.24 13.09
C GLU A 243 1.87 -17.74 13.34
N PRO A 244 2.94 -18.34 13.85
CA PRO A 244 3.10 -19.76 13.64
C PRO A 244 2.03 -20.47 14.46
N ALA A 245 1.53 -21.59 13.93
CA ALA A 245 0.59 -22.48 14.62
C ALA A 245 1.05 -22.84 16.05
N THR A 246 2.29 -22.52 16.42
CA THR A 246 2.80 -22.36 17.78
C THR A 246 1.88 -21.58 18.72
N MET A 247 1.23 -20.48 18.33
CA MET A 247 0.29 -19.78 19.23
C MET A 247 -0.96 -20.62 19.51
N LEU A 248 -1.48 -21.30 18.48
CA LEU A 248 -2.54 -22.29 18.63
C LEU A 248 -2.07 -23.52 19.42
N LEU A 249 -0.84 -23.97 19.22
CA LEU A 249 -0.23 -25.12 19.91
C LEU A 249 0.03 -24.81 21.39
N VAL A 250 0.46 -23.59 21.70
CA VAL A 250 0.61 -23.07 23.07
C VAL A 250 -0.76 -22.96 23.71
N GLY A 251 -1.74 -22.37 23.04
CA GLY A 251 -3.12 -22.27 23.54
C GLY A 251 -3.73 -23.64 23.84
N THR A 252 -3.64 -24.58 22.89
CA THR A 252 -4.17 -25.94 23.04
C THR A 252 -3.35 -26.76 24.05
N GLY A 253 -2.04 -26.57 24.11
CA GLY A 253 -1.15 -27.19 25.10
C GLY A 253 -1.48 -26.77 26.53
N LEU A 254 -1.72 -25.47 26.77
CA LEU A 254 -2.15 -24.94 28.07
C LEU A 254 -3.53 -25.47 28.48
N ILE A 255 -4.48 -25.55 27.55
CA ILE A 255 -5.79 -26.15 27.80
C ILE A 255 -5.64 -27.64 28.18
N GLY A 256 -4.78 -28.38 27.47
CA GLY A 256 -4.47 -29.78 27.78
C GLY A 256 -3.89 -29.97 29.18
N LEU A 257 -2.91 -29.15 29.56
CA LEU A 257 -2.30 -29.14 30.91
C LEU A 257 -3.33 -28.83 32.01
N ALA A 258 -4.18 -27.81 31.81
CA ALA A 258 -5.24 -27.47 32.76
C ALA A 258 -6.25 -28.62 32.94
N GLY A 259 -6.57 -29.34 31.86
CA GLY A 259 -7.40 -30.54 31.90
C GLY A 259 -6.79 -31.69 32.74
N LEU A 260 -5.48 -31.92 32.60
CA LEU A 260 -4.76 -32.93 33.38
C LEU A 260 -4.68 -32.58 34.87
N VAL A 261 -4.44 -31.31 35.22
CA VAL A 261 -4.42 -30.84 36.62
C VAL A 261 -5.80 -31.00 37.27
N ARG A 262 -6.89 -30.64 36.58
CA ARG A 262 -8.26 -30.82 37.09
C ARG A 262 -8.62 -32.28 37.39
N ARG A 263 -8.11 -33.24 36.62
CA ARG A 263 -8.34 -34.67 36.86
C ARG A 263 -7.66 -35.14 38.15
N LYS A 264 -6.44 -34.69 38.45
CA LYS A 264 -5.70 -35.09 39.67
C LYS A 264 -6.32 -34.55 40.97
N VAL A 265 -6.96 -33.38 40.93
CA VAL A 265 -7.60 -32.79 42.12
C VAL A 265 -8.89 -33.53 42.52
N LYS A 266 -9.63 -34.10 41.55
CA LYS A 266 -10.84 -34.88 41.84
C LYS A 266 -10.56 -36.24 42.50
N THR A 267 -9.42 -36.87 42.22
CA THR A 267 -9.07 -38.19 42.79
C THR A 267 -8.54 -38.15 44.22
N HIS A 268 -8.31 -36.96 44.81
CA HIS A 268 -7.77 -36.82 46.17
C HIS A 268 -8.81 -36.40 47.23
N LYS A 269 -10.10 -36.34 46.88
CA LYS A 269 -11.21 -35.96 47.79
C LYS A 269 -12.10 -37.14 48.24
N SER A 270 -11.67 -38.38 48.03
CA SER A 270 -12.36 -39.58 48.50
C SER A 270 -11.54 -40.29 49.58
N SER A 271 -11.62 -39.79 50.81
CA SER A 271 -11.23 -40.46 52.06
C SER A 271 -11.96 -39.81 53.23
#